data_AF-A0AAI9U1M2-F1
#
_entry.id   AF-A0AAI9U1M2-F1
#
_cell.length_a   1.000
_cell.length_b   1.000
_cell.length_c   1.000
_cell.angle_alpha   90.00
_cell.angle_beta   90.00
_cell.angle_gamma   90.00
#
_symmetry.space_group_name_H-M   'P 1'
#
loop_
_entity.id
_entity.type
_entity.pdbx_description
1 polymer ?
#
loop_
_entity_poly.entity_id
_entity_poly.type
_entity_poly.pdbx_seq_one_letter_code
_entity_poly.pdbx_strand_id
1 'polypeptide(L)'
;MEVIQCKCASCQAILATFFNLWTQIGKSYFSPTIEAQGNTQMIAKEPTRIGEAGYLVAECELQDVACAKCDNVIGLMCLSSPVNHVLHDSQILLRKTIIVFLKKNGKPVELNVRHTLKLLNDSRPGSYPANDHFNPDSDTAGFQVVSQFDSAVSRIEKEMAKLNSTLGQLQSDFDLHKADLKSVKIEVSSGEFSTQNSFKLSRLESQVRTANAAISEMRKLSEEVNRENVVLRNDLLLSREDYKQLENVTLGLQVDVAKSNATVKNILDMNIGSAKETAK
;
A
#
# COMPACT_ATOMS: atom_id res chain seq x y z
N MET A 1 12.77 -3.56 -17.65
CA MET A 1 11.61 -4.39 -17.27
C MET A 1 10.79 -4.69 -18.52
N GLU A 2 10.35 -5.94 -18.72
CA GLU A 2 9.48 -6.29 -19.86
C GLU A 2 8.09 -5.68 -19.66
N VAL A 3 7.49 -5.16 -20.73
CA VAL A 3 6.16 -4.54 -20.72
C VAL A 3 5.23 -5.40 -21.58
N ILE A 4 4.04 -5.70 -21.06
CA ILE A 4 3.06 -6.58 -21.67
C ILE A 4 1.70 -5.89 -21.81
N GLN A 5 0.95 -6.27 -22.84
CA GLN A 5 -0.40 -5.83 -23.10
C GLN A 5 -1.40 -6.84 -22.52
N CYS A 6 -2.36 -6.34 -21.75
CA CYS A 6 -3.50 -7.11 -21.28
C CYS A 6 -4.69 -6.84 -22.19
N LYS A 7 -5.31 -7.89 -22.73
CA LYS A 7 -6.49 -7.82 -23.61
C LYS A 7 -7.67 -8.59 -23.02
N CYS A 8 -8.88 -8.14 -23.32
CA CYS A 8 -10.10 -8.88 -23.01
C CYS A 8 -10.19 -10.13 -23.90
N ALA A 9 -10.39 -11.31 -23.31
CA ALA A 9 -10.52 -12.54 -24.10
C ALA A 9 -11.77 -12.51 -25.00
N SER A 10 -12.86 -11.87 -24.54
CA SER A 10 -14.15 -11.87 -25.26
C SER A 10 -14.17 -10.98 -26.50
N CYS A 11 -13.56 -9.78 -26.44
CA CYS A 11 -13.64 -8.80 -27.53
C CYS A 11 -12.28 -8.33 -28.08
N GLN A 12 -11.18 -8.88 -27.55
CA GLN A 12 -9.79 -8.59 -27.92
C GLN A 12 -9.37 -7.11 -27.77
N ALA A 13 -10.19 -6.29 -27.10
CA ALA A 13 -9.83 -4.91 -26.76
C ALA A 13 -8.62 -4.88 -25.83
N ILE A 14 -7.73 -3.92 -26.03
CA ILE A 14 -6.63 -3.64 -25.13
C ILE A 14 -7.21 -3.02 -23.87
N LEU A 15 -7.04 -3.72 -22.74
CA LEU A 15 -7.52 -3.29 -21.43
C LEU A 15 -6.54 -2.34 -20.76
N ALA A 16 -5.25 -2.71 -20.78
CA ALA A 16 -4.18 -1.90 -20.20
C ALA A 16 -2.81 -2.45 -20.63
N THR A 17 -1.77 -1.68 -20.33
CA THR A 17 -0.38 -2.09 -20.47
C THR A 17 0.26 -2.15 -19.09
N PHE A 18 0.96 -3.23 -18.77
CA PHE A 18 1.58 -3.46 -17.46
C PHE A 18 3.06 -3.81 -17.60
N PHE A 19 3.83 -3.54 -16.55
CA PHE A 19 5.11 -4.23 -16.38
C PHE A 19 4.85 -5.72 -16.12
N ASN A 20 5.68 -6.60 -16.67
CA ASN A 20 5.60 -8.03 -16.40
C ASN A 20 6.14 -8.32 -15.00
N LEU A 21 5.35 -7.99 -13.98
CA LEU A 21 5.64 -8.20 -12.56
C LEU A 21 4.31 -8.41 -11.83
N TRP A 22 4.08 -9.63 -11.35
CA TRP A 22 2.75 -10.06 -10.91
C TRP A 22 2.77 -10.80 -9.58
N THR A 23 1.69 -10.65 -8.84
CA THR A 23 1.33 -11.51 -7.71
C THR A 23 0.22 -12.44 -8.16
N GLN A 24 0.43 -13.76 -8.01
CA GLN A 24 -0.60 -14.76 -8.27
C GLN A 24 -1.43 -14.97 -7.00
N ILE A 25 -2.76 -14.97 -7.14
CA ILE A 25 -3.70 -15.20 -6.03
C ILE A 25 -4.52 -16.45 -6.36
N GLY A 26 -4.28 -17.52 -5.61
CA GLY A 26 -4.80 -18.84 -5.90
C GLY A 26 -4.34 -19.35 -7.28
N LYS A 27 -5.27 -19.93 -8.05
CA LYS A 27 -5.01 -20.42 -9.42
C LYS A 27 -5.60 -19.53 -10.51
N SER A 28 -6.44 -18.58 -10.12
CA SER A 28 -7.39 -17.93 -11.05
C SER A 28 -7.17 -16.44 -11.20
N TYR A 29 -6.46 -15.80 -10.26
CA TYR A 29 -6.31 -14.35 -10.23
C TYR A 29 -4.84 -13.93 -10.27
N PHE A 30 -4.59 -12.81 -10.93
CA PHE A 30 -3.30 -12.14 -11.01
C PHE A 30 -3.50 -10.66 -10.71
N SER A 31 -2.70 -10.16 -9.78
CA SER A 31 -2.61 -8.73 -9.49
C SER A 31 -1.29 -8.20 -10.04
N PRO A 32 -1.28 -7.07 -10.77
CA PRO A 32 -0.04 -6.41 -11.11
C PRO A 32 0.61 -5.87 -9.83
N THR A 33 1.95 -5.93 -9.75
CA THR A 33 2.70 -5.33 -8.63
C THR A 33 2.95 -3.84 -8.84
N ILE A 34 2.80 -3.35 -10.08
CA ILE A 34 2.94 -1.95 -10.47
C ILE A 34 1.70 -1.56 -11.25
N GLU A 35 1.18 -0.36 -11.01
CA GLU A 35 0.00 0.17 -11.71
C GLU A 35 0.14 0.16 -13.24
N ALA A 36 -1.01 0.18 -13.90
CA ALA A 36 -1.08 0.21 -15.36
C ALA A 36 -0.42 1.46 -15.95
N GLN A 37 0.20 1.31 -17.11
CA GLN A 37 0.74 2.44 -17.87
C GLN A 37 -0.37 3.11 -18.69
N GLY A 38 -0.60 4.39 -18.41
CA GLY A 38 -1.57 5.23 -19.13
C GLY A 38 -3.03 4.87 -18.82
N ASN A 39 -3.93 5.28 -19.70
CA ASN A 39 -5.37 5.07 -19.50
C ASN A 39 -5.74 3.59 -19.65
N THR A 40 -6.56 3.10 -18.72
CA THR A 40 -7.13 1.76 -18.76
C THR A 40 -8.48 1.78 -19.48
N GLN A 41 -8.87 0.65 -20.07
CA GLN A 41 -10.18 0.39 -20.67
C GLN A 41 -10.98 -0.58 -19.79
N MET A 42 -10.90 -0.34 -18.48
CA MET A 42 -11.53 -1.13 -17.44
C MET A 42 -12.46 -0.21 -16.65
N ILE A 43 -13.69 -0.67 -16.41
CA ILE A 43 -14.72 0.10 -15.72
C ILE A 43 -15.19 -0.64 -14.49
N ALA A 44 -15.43 0.09 -13.41
CA ALA A 44 -16.01 -0.43 -12.19
C ALA A 44 -17.51 -0.74 -12.40
N LYS A 45 -17.97 -1.83 -11.79
CA LYS A 45 -19.36 -2.30 -11.84
C LYS A 45 -19.94 -2.35 -10.43
N GLU A 46 -21.05 -1.64 -10.25
CA GLU A 46 -21.88 -1.77 -9.06
C GLU A 46 -22.65 -3.10 -9.05
N PRO A 47 -23.00 -3.63 -7.86
CA PRO A 47 -22.73 -3.07 -6.53
C PRO A 47 -21.35 -3.44 -5.98
N THR A 48 -20.87 -2.65 -5.03
CA THR A 48 -19.76 -3.05 -4.15
C THR A 48 -20.25 -4.16 -3.19
N ARG A 49 -19.39 -5.12 -2.89
CA ARG A 49 -19.67 -6.24 -1.99
C ARG A 49 -18.52 -6.51 -1.03
N ILE A 50 -18.83 -7.04 0.14
CA ILE A 50 -17.81 -7.49 1.09
C ILE A 50 -17.28 -8.86 0.67
N GLY A 51 -15.97 -9.02 0.72
CA GLY A 51 -15.32 -10.28 0.42
C GLY A 51 -15.64 -11.37 1.45
N GLU A 52 -15.77 -12.59 0.95
CA GLU A 52 -16.30 -13.72 1.71
C GLU A 52 -15.31 -14.21 2.78
N ALA A 53 -15.84 -14.53 3.96
CA ALA A 53 -15.06 -15.10 5.06
C ALA A 53 -14.37 -16.41 4.66
N GLY A 54 -13.18 -16.65 5.20
CA GLY A 54 -12.38 -17.85 4.89
C GLY A 54 -11.56 -17.74 3.60
N TYR A 55 -11.71 -16.65 2.83
CA TYR A 55 -10.88 -16.36 1.66
C TYR A 55 -9.90 -15.22 1.93
N LEU A 56 -8.87 -15.11 1.10
CA LEU A 56 -7.86 -14.03 1.15
C LEU A 56 -8.47 -12.63 1.06
N VAL A 57 -9.68 -12.51 0.49
CA VAL A 57 -10.37 -11.23 0.31
C VAL A 57 -11.37 -10.94 1.43
N ALA A 58 -11.38 -11.73 2.50
CA ALA A 58 -12.33 -11.56 3.60
C ALA A 58 -12.33 -10.11 4.10
N GLU A 59 -13.53 -9.57 4.32
CA GLU A 59 -13.74 -8.21 4.84
C GLU A 59 -13.24 -7.06 3.93
N CYS A 60 -12.71 -7.35 2.74
CA CYS A 60 -12.40 -6.32 1.75
C CYS A 60 -13.67 -5.79 1.09
N GLU A 61 -13.74 -4.50 0.80
CA GLU A 61 -14.75 -3.94 -0.09
C GLU A 61 -14.33 -4.18 -1.54
N LEU A 62 -15.06 -5.05 -2.24
CA LEU A 62 -14.75 -5.48 -3.59
C LEU A 62 -15.77 -4.93 -4.57
N GLN A 63 -15.28 -4.47 -5.72
CA GLN A 63 -16.11 -4.06 -6.84
C GLN A 63 -15.73 -4.86 -8.09
N ASP A 64 -16.73 -5.31 -8.85
CA ASP A 64 -16.46 -6.00 -10.10
C ASP A 64 -15.83 -5.02 -11.11
N VAL A 65 -14.87 -5.51 -11.91
CA VAL A 65 -14.24 -4.73 -12.97
C VAL A 65 -14.57 -5.36 -14.30
N ALA A 66 -15.10 -4.56 -15.23
CA ALA A 66 -15.51 -5.00 -16.56
C ALA A 66 -14.70 -4.33 -17.67
N CYS A 67 -14.68 -4.98 -18.84
CA CYS A 67 -14.13 -4.39 -20.05
C CYS A 67 -15.02 -3.26 -20.56
N ALA A 68 -14.47 -2.05 -20.72
CA ALA A 68 -15.21 -0.87 -21.19
C ALA A 68 -15.91 -1.06 -22.56
N LYS A 69 -15.40 -1.97 -23.41
CA LYS A 69 -15.92 -2.18 -24.77
C LYS A 69 -17.10 -3.16 -24.84
N CYS A 70 -17.05 -4.24 -24.06
CA CYS A 70 -17.99 -5.37 -24.20
C CYS A 70 -18.69 -5.75 -22.90
N ASP A 71 -18.43 -5.01 -21.84
CA ASP A 71 -19.04 -5.16 -20.52
C ASP A 71 -18.77 -6.47 -19.78
N ASN A 72 -17.98 -7.37 -20.37
CA ASN A 72 -17.61 -8.61 -19.71
C ASN A 72 -16.79 -8.35 -18.45
N VAL A 73 -17.19 -8.90 -17.31
CA VAL A 73 -16.47 -8.80 -16.03
C VAL A 73 -15.14 -9.53 -16.16
N ILE A 74 -14.03 -8.83 -16.02
CA ILE A 74 -12.65 -9.29 -16.20
C ILE A 74 -11.91 -9.55 -14.87
N GLY A 75 -12.44 -9.06 -13.76
CA GLY A 75 -11.78 -9.16 -12.46
C GLY A 75 -12.52 -8.42 -11.36
N LEU A 76 -11.79 -8.13 -10.29
CA LEU A 76 -12.26 -7.41 -9.11
C LEU A 76 -11.29 -6.27 -8.81
N MET A 77 -11.79 -5.23 -8.15
CA MET A 77 -11.00 -4.17 -7.54
C MET A 77 -11.28 -4.17 -6.03
N CYS A 78 -10.22 -4.21 -5.23
CA CYS A 78 -10.29 -3.98 -3.80
C CYS A 78 -10.36 -2.47 -3.59
N LEU A 79 -11.51 -1.92 -3.23
CA LEU A 79 -11.67 -0.49 -2.97
C LEU A 79 -11.02 -0.11 -1.64
N SER A 80 -11.30 -0.90 -0.62
CA SER A 80 -10.72 -0.79 0.71
C SER A 80 -10.45 -2.17 1.28
N SER A 81 -9.44 -2.25 2.15
CA SER A 81 -9.02 -3.47 2.82
C SER A 81 -8.91 -3.25 4.34
N PRO A 82 -9.08 -4.31 5.16
CA PRO A 82 -8.84 -4.20 6.60
C PRO A 82 -7.40 -3.75 6.92
N VAL A 83 -7.20 -3.21 8.12
CA VAL A 83 -5.86 -2.83 8.59
C VAL A 83 -4.94 -4.06 8.61
N ASN A 84 -3.70 -3.89 8.14
CA ASN A 84 -2.68 -4.96 8.02
C ASN A 84 -3.09 -6.12 7.09
N HIS A 85 -3.97 -5.87 6.13
CA HIS A 85 -4.36 -6.86 5.13
C HIS A 85 -3.30 -7.01 4.02
N VAL A 86 -3.26 -8.18 3.38
CA VAL A 86 -2.30 -8.51 2.32
C VAL A 86 -2.60 -7.83 0.98
N LEU A 87 -3.86 -7.44 0.79
CA LEU A 87 -4.29 -6.63 -0.34
C LEU A 87 -4.20 -5.15 0.04
N HIS A 88 -4.02 -4.30 -0.95
CA HIS A 88 -3.97 -2.86 -0.82
C HIS A 88 -5.22 -2.22 -1.44
N ASP A 89 -5.51 -0.99 -1.02
CA ASP A 89 -6.60 -0.21 -1.58
C ASP A 89 -6.36 0.09 -3.07
N SER A 90 -7.46 0.13 -3.82
CA SER A 90 -7.48 0.19 -5.29
C SER A 90 -6.73 -0.93 -6.03
N GLN A 91 -6.38 -2.04 -5.37
CA GLN A 91 -5.68 -3.14 -6.01
C GLN A 91 -6.61 -3.94 -6.94
N ILE A 92 -6.14 -4.18 -8.18
CA ILE A 92 -6.89 -4.95 -9.18
C ILE A 92 -6.51 -6.43 -9.19
N LEU A 93 -7.52 -7.31 -9.17
CA LEU A 93 -7.39 -8.75 -9.27
C LEU A 93 -7.98 -9.21 -10.60
N LEU A 94 -7.13 -9.45 -11.60
CA LEU A 94 -7.55 -9.85 -12.94
C LEU A 94 -7.68 -11.37 -13.05
N ARG A 95 -8.78 -11.84 -13.65
CA ARG A 95 -9.05 -13.28 -13.76
C ARG A 95 -8.39 -13.88 -15.00
N LYS A 96 -7.48 -14.84 -14.80
CA LYS A 96 -6.65 -15.46 -15.85
C LYS A 96 -7.43 -15.98 -17.05
N THR A 97 -8.62 -16.56 -16.83
CA THR A 97 -9.38 -17.27 -17.87
C THR A 97 -10.02 -16.35 -18.90
N ILE A 98 -10.10 -15.05 -18.62
CA ILE A 98 -10.87 -14.07 -19.41
C ILE A 98 -10.03 -12.87 -19.84
N ILE A 99 -8.73 -12.95 -19.59
CA ILE A 99 -7.73 -11.98 -20.03
C ILE A 99 -6.65 -12.69 -20.83
N VAL A 100 -6.08 -12.01 -21.80
CA VAL A 100 -4.97 -12.50 -22.62
C VAL A 100 -3.78 -11.55 -22.45
N PHE A 101 -2.62 -12.12 -22.10
CA PHE A 101 -1.38 -11.36 -21.97
C PHE A 101 -0.50 -11.57 -23.18
N LEU A 102 -0.08 -10.47 -23.80
CA LEU A 102 0.75 -10.47 -24.99
C LEU A 102 1.96 -9.57 -24.81
N LYS A 103 3.08 -9.91 -25.43
CA LYS A 103 4.20 -8.98 -25.61
C LYS A 103 3.82 -7.88 -26.61
N LYS A 104 4.63 -6.82 -26.70
CA LYS A 104 4.47 -5.77 -27.72
C LYS A 104 4.43 -6.29 -29.17
N ASN A 105 5.05 -7.44 -29.45
CA ASN A 105 5.03 -8.09 -30.76
C ASN A 105 3.79 -8.98 -31.00
N GLY A 106 2.82 -8.98 -30.10
CA GLY A 106 1.57 -9.75 -30.21
C GLY A 106 1.67 -11.22 -29.85
N LYS A 107 2.85 -11.73 -29.45
CA LYS A 107 3.01 -13.13 -29.02
C LYS A 107 2.54 -13.33 -27.57
N PRO A 108 1.99 -14.50 -27.21
CA PRO A 108 1.71 -14.86 -25.83
C PRO A 108 2.95 -14.70 -24.93
N VAL A 109 2.72 -14.27 -23.70
CA VAL A 109 3.76 -14.08 -22.69
C VAL A 109 3.44 -14.87 -21.44
N GLU A 110 4.46 -15.47 -20.85
CA GLU A 110 4.37 -16.03 -19.52
C GLU A 110 4.57 -14.91 -18.48
N LEU A 111 3.70 -14.89 -17.48
CA LEU A 111 3.74 -13.85 -16.44
C LEU A 111 4.91 -14.10 -15.50
N ASN A 112 5.67 -13.05 -15.21
CA ASN A 112 6.71 -13.09 -14.20
C ASN A 112 6.07 -12.91 -12.81
N VAL A 113 5.74 -14.04 -12.19
CA VAL A 113 5.13 -14.08 -10.86
C VAL A 113 6.23 -13.98 -9.79
N ARG A 114 6.15 -12.96 -8.93
CA ARG A 114 7.09 -12.77 -7.81
C ARG A 114 6.60 -13.38 -6.51
N HIS A 115 5.30 -13.33 -6.30
CA HIS A 115 4.66 -13.81 -5.08
C HIS A 115 3.43 -14.64 -5.45
N THR A 116 3.18 -15.71 -4.69
CA THR A 116 1.97 -16.52 -4.80
C THR A 116 1.27 -16.53 -3.46
N LEU A 117 0.03 -16.05 -3.44
CA LEU A 117 -0.85 -16.02 -2.28
C LEU A 117 -1.87 -17.14 -2.39
N LYS A 118 -2.15 -17.82 -1.28
CA LYS A 118 -3.24 -18.81 -1.23
C LYS A 118 -4.58 -18.06 -1.22
N LEU A 119 -5.59 -18.63 -1.89
CA LEU A 119 -6.92 -18.04 -1.95
C LEU A 119 -7.76 -18.38 -0.71
N LEU A 120 -7.57 -19.57 -0.14
CA LEU A 120 -8.18 -19.98 1.11
C LEU A 120 -7.25 -19.57 2.25
N ASN A 121 -7.79 -18.95 3.29
CA ASN A 121 -7.05 -18.76 4.52
C ASN A 121 -6.95 -20.13 5.22
N ASP A 122 -5.75 -20.56 5.60
CA ASP A 122 -5.54 -21.83 6.31
C ASP A 122 -6.12 -21.82 7.74
N SER A 123 -6.78 -20.74 8.15
CA SER A 123 -7.48 -20.59 9.42
C SER A 123 -8.79 -21.39 9.46
N ARG A 124 -8.70 -22.72 9.59
CA ARG A 124 -9.83 -23.52 10.07
C ARG A 124 -10.11 -23.15 11.53
N PRO A 125 -11.36 -22.82 11.91
CA PRO A 125 -11.77 -22.82 13.32
C PRO A 125 -11.91 -24.30 13.74
N GLY A 126 -10.79 -24.89 14.17
CA GLY A 126 -10.77 -26.20 14.79
C GLY A 126 -11.19 -26.10 16.24
N SER A 127 -12.43 -26.51 16.53
CA SER A 127 -12.92 -27.10 17.79
C SER A 127 -12.26 -26.62 19.09
N TYR A 128 -13.01 -25.82 19.86
CA TYR A 128 -12.78 -25.60 21.30
C TYR A 128 -12.68 -26.94 22.05
N PRO A 129 -11.73 -27.07 23.00
CA PRO A 129 -12.04 -27.55 24.33
C PRO A 129 -12.06 -26.36 25.29
N ALA A 130 -13.04 -26.38 26.19
CA ALA A 130 -13.28 -25.35 27.19
C ALA A 130 -12.17 -25.29 28.25
N ASN A 131 -12.07 -24.10 28.87
CA ASN A 131 -11.31 -23.70 30.07
C ASN A 131 -9.80 -23.49 29.82
N ASP A 132 -9.14 -22.40 30.25
CA ASP A 132 -9.32 -21.63 31.47
C ASP A 132 -8.94 -20.13 31.32
N HIS A 133 -9.44 -19.33 32.27
CA HIS A 133 -9.16 -17.95 32.64
C HIS A 133 -7.83 -17.32 32.14
N PHE A 134 -7.93 -16.13 31.50
CA PHE A 134 -6.81 -15.21 31.33
C PHE A 134 -7.21 -13.77 31.72
N ASN A 135 -6.36 -13.16 32.55
CA ASN A 135 -6.54 -11.88 33.25
C ASN A 135 -6.22 -10.67 32.33
N PRO A 136 -6.82 -9.48 32.55
CA PRO A 136 -6.62 -8.30 31.71
C PRO A 136 -5.55 -7.38 32.31
N ASP A 137 -4.46 -7.11 31.59
CA ASP A 137 -3.57 -5.96 31.83
C ASP A 137 -2.52 -5.80 30.70
N SER A 138 -2.99 -5.62 29.44
CA SER A 138 -2.09 -5.34 28.31
C SER A 138 -2.59 -4.27 27.33
N ASP A 139 -3.70 -3.58 27.62
CA ASP A 139 -4.35 -2.70 26.64
C ASP A 139 -3.77 -1.27 26.60
N THR A 140 -3.09 -0.81 27.66
CA THR A 140 -2.68 0.61 27.74
C THR A 140 -1.51 0.97 26.82
N ALA A 141 -0.60 0.05 26.53
CA ALA A 141 0.53 0.31 25.63
C ALA A 141 0.15 0.20 24.14
N GLY A 142 -0.85 -0.62 23.80
CA GLY A 142 -1.35 -0.78 22.43
C GLY A 142 -2.04 0.48 21.91
N PHE A 143 -2.85 1.15 22.75
CA PHE A 143 -3.57 2.37 22.37
C PHE A 143 -2.66 3.57 22.09
N GLN A 144 -1.48 3.65 22.72
CA GLN A 144 -0.58 4.79 22.57
C GLN A 144 0.27 4.70 21.29
N VAL A 145 0.57 3.48 20.82
CA VAL A 145 1.22 3.27 19.51
C VAL A 145 0.21 3.46 18.38
N VAL A 146 -1.03 2.96 18.54
CA VAL A 146 -2.11 3.12 17.54
C VAL A 146 -2.45 4.60 17.30
N SER A 147 -2.52 5.43 18.35
CA SER A 147 -2.79 6.86 18.20
C SER A 147 -1.67 7.66 17.53
N GLN A 148 -0.41 7.26 17.67
CA GLN A 148 0.71 7.86 16.93
C GLN A 148 0.71 7.46 15.45
N PHE A 149 0.32 6.21 15.15
CA PHE A 149 0.16 5.75 13.76
C PHE A 149 -1.01 6.42 13.06
N ASP A 150 -2.17 6.56 13.69
CA ASP A 150 -3.33 7.27 13.13
C ASP A 150 -2.96 8.72 12.79
N SER A 151 -2.19 9.38 13.66
CA SER A 151 -1.74 10.74 13.40
C SER A 151 -0.73 10.83 12.24
N ALA A 152 0.06 9.78 11.98
CA ALA A 152 0.98 9.72 10.85
C ALA A 152 0.25 9.42 9.53
N VAL A 153 -0.71 8.49 9.55
CA VAL A 153 -1.56 8.15 8.40
C VAL A 153 -2.38 9.36 7.96
N SER A 154 -3.02 10.05 8.91
CA SER A 154 -3.82 11.25 8.61
C SER A 154 -2.97 12.39 8.02
N ARG A 155 -1.69 12.49 8.39
CA ARG A 155 -0.74 13.43 7.74
C ARG A 155 -0.41 13.00 6.31
N ILE A 156 -0.19 11.71 6.07
CA ILE A 156 0.12 11.17 4.74
C ILE A 156 -1.07 11.34 3.79
N GLU A 157 -2.29 11.04 4.24
CA GLU A 157 -3.53 11.24 3.47
C GLU A 157 -3.70 12.71 3.07
N LYS A 158 -3.41 13.63 4.00
CA LYS A 158 -3.49 15.07 3.74
C LYS A 158 -2.46 15.52 2.69
N GLU A 159 -1.25 14.98 2.73
CA GLU A 159 -0.22 15.28 1.72
C GLU A 159 -0.53 14.60 0.37
N MET A 160 -1.10 13.40 0.36
CA MET A 160 -1.59 12.74 -0.86
C MET A 160 -2.73 13.50 -1.52
N ALA A 161 -3.68 14.04 -0.74
CA ALA A 161 -4.76 14.87 -1.25
C ALA A 161 -4.22 16.16 -1.92
N LYS A 162 -3.22 16.81 -1.31
CA LYS A 162 -2.53 17.96 -1.91
C LYS A 162 -1.77 17.60 -3.19
N LEU A 163 -1.09 16.45 -3.19
CA LEU A 163 -0.37 15.95 -4.37
C LEU A 163 -1.32 15.66 -5.53
N ASN A 164 -2.46 15.04 -5.24
CA ASN A 164 -3.47 14.73 -6.25
C ASN A 164 -4.11 16.01 -6.83
N SER A 165 -4.37 17.01 -5.97
CA SER A 165 -4.83 18.33 -6.41
C SER A 165 -3.82 19.03 -7.32
N THR A 166 -2.52 18.97 -6.99
CA THR A 166 -1.47 19.59 -7.82
C THR A 166 -1.28 18.85 -9.13
N LEU A 167 -1.40 17.52 -9.14
CA LEU A 167 -1.36 16.74 -10.38
C LEU A 167 -2.54 17.06 -11.31
N GLY A 168 -3.75 17.21 -10.76
CA GLY A 168 -4.92 17.66 -11.51
C GLY A 168 -4.74 19.05 -12.11
N GLN A 169 -4.13 19.96 -11.35
CA GLN A 169 -3.84 21.32 -11.83
C GLN A 169 -2.77 21.33 -12.94
N LEU A 170 -1.72 20.52 -12.81
CA LEU A 170 -0.70 20.35 -13.85
C LEU A 170 -1.26 19.71 -15.13
N GLN A 171 -2.20 18.76 -15.02
CA GLN A 171 -2.88 18.20 -16.19
C GLN A 171 -3.74 19.26 -16.89
N SER A 172 -4.50 20.05 -16.14
CA SER A 172 -5.27 21.18 -16.68
C SER A 172 -4.38 22.20 -17.39
N ASP A 173 -3.25 22.57 -16.77
CA ASP A 173 -2.29 23.50 -17.37
C ASP A 173 -1.67 22.92 -18.65
N PHE A 174 -1.33 21.62 -18.66
CA PHE A 174 -0.79 20.95 -19.84
C PHE A 174 -1.78 20.96 -21.01
N ASP A 175 -3.06 20.70 -20.75
CA ASP A 175 -4.10 20.76 -21.77
C ASP A 175 -4.33 22.19 -22.28
N LEU A 176 -4.27 23.19 -21.40
CA LEU A 176 -4.32 24.60 -21.78
C LEU A 176 -3.13 24.98 -22.68
N HIS A 177 -1.92 24.59 -22.29
CA HIS A 177 -0.70 24.82 -23.06
C HIS A 177 -0.71 24.12 -24.43
N LYS A 178 -1.27 22.92 -24.49
CA LYS A 178 -1.44 22.17 -25.73
C LYS A 178 -2.44 22.84 -26.67
N ALA A 179 -3.49 23.45 -26.15
CA ALA A 179 -4.43 24.25 -26.93
C ALA A 179 -3.75 25.53 -27.47
N ASP A 180 -3.01 26.25 -26.63
CA ASP A 180 -2.24 27.43 -27.04
C ASP A 180 -1.21 27.10 -28.12
N LEU A 181 -0.49 25.97 -27.98
CA LEU A 181 0.48 25.50 -28.97
C LEU A 181 -0.17 25.18 -30.32
N LYS A 182 -1.39 24.63 -30.33
CA LYS A 182 -2.15 24.43 -31.56
C LYS A 182 -2.56 25.77 -32.18
N SER A 183 -2.97 26.75 -31.37
CA SER A 183 -3.30 28.10 -31.83
C SER A 183 -2.09 28.80 -32.42
N VAL A 184 -0.95 28.78 -31.73
CA VAL A 184 0.33 29.33 -32.20
C VAL A 184 0.78 28.64 -33.49
N LYS A 185 0.61 27.32 -33.60
CA LYS A 185 0.95 26.58 -34.83
C LYS A 185 0.10 26.99 -36.02
N ILE A 186 -1.19 27.31 -35.80
CA ILE A 186 -2.09 27.83 -36.83
C ILE A 186 -1.64 29.24 -37.24
N GLU A 187 -1.38 30.12 -36.27
CA GLU A 187 -0.94 31.51 -36.52
C GLU A 187 0.43 31.60 -37.21
N VAL A 188 1.39 30.73 -36.86
CA VAL A 188 2.71 30.63 -37.52
C VAL A 188 2.58 30.15 -38.97
N SER A 189 1.52 29.39 -39.29
CA SER A 189 1.24 28.93 -40.64
C SER A 189 0.49 29.99 -41.48
N SER A 190 -0.10 31.02 -40.85
CA SER A 190 -0.91 32.04 -41.53
C SER A 190 -0.22 33.40 -41.75
N GLY A 191 1.04 33.56 -41.34
CA GLY A 191 1.89 34.64 -41.86
C GLY A 191 1.45 36.09 -41.56
N GLU A 192 0.88 36.38 -40.40
CA GLU A 192 0.64 37.76 -39.94
C GLU A 192 1.61 38.12 -38.81
N PHE A 193 2.70 38.83 -39.15
CA PHE A 193 3.53 39.50 -38.16
C PHE A 193 2.92 40.86 -37.82
N SER A 194 2.17 40.95 -36.72
CA SER A 194 1.93 42.23 -36.05
C SER A 194 1.45 42.02 -34.60
N THR A 195 2.17 42.65 -33.66
CA THR A 195 1.84 42.96 -32.24
C THR A 195 1.38 41.85 -31.26
N GLN A 196 0.96 40.65 -31.68
CA GLN A 196 0.54 39.57 -30.76
C GLN A 196 1.68 38.87 -29.99
N ASN A 197 2.91 38.92 -30.51
CA ASN A 197 4.07 38.26 -29.88
C ASN A 197 4.43 38.84 -28.51
N SER A 198 4.12 40.11 -28.25
CA SER A 198 4.40 40.76 -26.96
C SER A 198 3.58 40.16 -25.81
N PHE A 199 2.27 39.95 -26.01
CA PHE A 199 1.40 39.39 -24.97
C PHE A 199 1.73 37.92 -24.64
N LYS A 200 2.06 37.12 -25.66
CA LYS A 200 2.46 35.72 -25.46
C LYS A 200 3.78 35.61 -24.71
N LEU A 201 4.74 36.49 -25.01
CA LEU A 201 6.00 36.59 -24.26
C LEU A 201 5.77 36.99 -22.79
N SER A 202 4.95 38.00 -22.52
CA SER A 202 4.64 38.41 -21.14
C SER A 202 3.92 37.32 -20.34
N ARG A 203 3.02 36.56 -20.98
CA ARG A 203 2.37 35.41 -20.34
C ARG A 203 3.36 34.30 -20.02
N LEU A 204 4.22 33.94 -20.97
CA LEU A 204 5.25 32.92 -20.75
C LEU A 204 6.24 33.35 -19.66
N GLU A 205 6.63 34.61 -19.64
CA GLU A 205 7.51 35.17 -18.62
C GLU A 205 6.86 35.10 -17.23
N SER A 206 5.57 35.44 -17.11
CA SER A 206 4.81 35.28 -15.87
C SER A 206 4.76 33.82 -15.42
N GLN A 207 4.52 32.88 -16.33
CA GLN A 207 4.48 31.46 -16.01
C GLN A 207 5.84 30.93 -15.55
N VAL A 208 6.93 31.36 -16.17
CA VAL A 208 8.30 31.00 -15.76
C VAL A 208 8.60 31.55 -14.37
N ARG A 209 8.17 32.77 -14.04
CA ARG A 209 8.33 33.32 -12.68
C ARG A 209 7.53 32.51 -11.65
N THR A 210 6.28 32.16 -11.95
CA THR A 210 5.45 31.34 -11.07
C THR A 210 6.05 29.94 -10.88
N ALA A 211 6.51 29.30 -11.95
CA ALA A 211 7.17 28.01 -11.89
C ALA A 211 8.46 28.05 -11.06
N ASN A 212 9.28 29.10 -11.22
CA ASN A 212 10.50 29.28 -10.43
C ASN A 212 10.20 29.49 -8.95
N ALA A 213 9.15 30.24 -8.60
CA ALA A 213 8.71 30.37 -7.22
C ALA A 213 8.27 29.03 -6.62
N ALA A 214 7.47 28.25 -7.36
CA ALA A 214 7.04 26.92 -6.95
C ALA A 214 8.23 25.95 -6.75
N ILE A 215 9.21 25.97 -7.68
CA ILE A 215 10.43 25.16 -7.55
C ILE A 215 11.23 25.55 -6.31
N SER A 216 11.28 26.84 -5.97
CA SER A 216 11.97 27.32 -4.78
C SER A 216 11.32 26.80 -3.49
N GLU A 217 9.99 26.82 -3.42
CA GLU A 217 9.23 26.24 -2.30
C GLU A 217 9.38 24.72 -2.22
N MET A 218 9.33 24.02 -3.36
CA MET A 218 9.56 22.57 -3.41
C MET A 218 10.96 22.20 -2.88
N ARG A 219 11.98 22.98 -3.22
CA ARG A 219 13.34 22.76 -2.72
C ARG A 219 13.40 22.92 -1.20
N LYS A 220 12.79 23.97 -0.67
CA LYS A 220 12.71 24.23 0.78
C LYS A 220 11.98 23.10 1.52
N LEU A 221 10.86 22.63 0.97
CA LEU A 221 10.10 21.52 1.55
C LEU A 221 10.91 20.21 1.51
N SER A 222 11.63 19.95 0.42
CA SER A 222 12.51 18.79 0.30
C SER A 222 13.66 18.81 1.31
N GLU A 223 14.23 19.99 1.58
CA GLU A 223 15.28 20.13 2.60
C GLU A 223 14.73 19.86 4.01
N GLU A 224 13.51 20.33 4.30
CA GLU A 224 12.87 20.09 5.59
C GLU A 224 12.54 18.62 5.82
N VAL A 225 11.96 17.95 4.82
CA VAL A 225 11.71 16.50 4.87
C VAL A 225 13.01 15.72 5.10
N ASN A 226 14.11 16.13 4.46
CA ASN A 226 15.41 15.49 4.70
C ASN A 226 15.90 15.68 6.14
N ARG A 227 15.72 16.87 6.74
CA ARG A 227 16.07 17.11 8.15
C ARG A 227 15.25 16.24 9.08
N GLU A 228 13.94 16.21 8.89
CA GLU A 228 13.04 15.36 9.69
C GLU A 228 13.40 13.87 9.55
N ASN A 229 13.74 13.41 8.35
CA ASN A 229 14.15 12.02 8.12
C ASN A 229 15.43 11.65 8.89
N VAL A 230 16.39 12.58 8.97
CA VAL A 230 17.62 12.39 9.78
C VAL A 230 17.29 12.29 11.26
N VAL A 231 16.40 13.15 11.77
CA VAL A 231 15.96 13.11 13.18
C VAL A 231 15.27 11.77 13.48
N LEU A 232 14.29 11.36 12.66
CA LEU A 232 13.57 10.10 12.84
C LEU A 232 14.49 8.87 12.80
N ARG A 233 15.51 8.88 11.94
CA ARG A 233 16.51 7.79 11.90
C ARG A 233 17.32 7.73 13.18
N ASN A 234 17.69 8.87 13.76
CA ASN A 234 18.41 8.91 15.02
C ASN A 234 17.53 8.41 16.18
N ASP A 235 16.27 8.85 16.23
CA ASP A 235 15.33 8.43 17.25
C ASP A 235 15.06 6.91 17.19
N LEU A 236 14.93 6.37 15.97
CA LEU A 236 14.78 4.93 15.76
C LEU A 236 16.00 4.14 16.25
N LEU A 237 17.21 4.67 16.04
CA LEU A 237 18.44 4.05 16.52
C LEU A 237 18.51 4.05 18.05
N LEU A 238 18.15 5.17 18.69
CA LEU A 238 18.10 5.28 20.14
C LEU A 238 17.06 4.31 20.73
N SER A 239 15.83 4.32 20.21
CA SER A 239 14.76 3.42 20.66
C SER A 239 15.14 1.94 20.51
N ARG A 240 15.86 1.58 19.45
CA ARG A 240 16.37 0.22 19.25
C ARG A 240 17.39 -0.18 20.32
N GLU A 241 18.25 0.75 20.73
CA GLU A 241 19.24 0.47 21.78
C GLU A 241 18.58 0.34 23.15
N ASP A 242 17.60 1.20 23.45
CA ASP A 242 16.79 1.10 24.67
C ASP A 242 16.05 -0.24 24.74
N TYR A 243 15.49 -0.71 23.62
CA TYR A 243 14.83 -2.00 23.56
C TYR A 243 15.77 -3.16 23.88
N LYS A 244 17.00 -3.15 23.36
CA LYS A 244 18.01 -4.17 23.70
C LYS A 244 18.39 -4.12 25.18
N GLN A 245 18.53 -2.93 25.76
CA GLN A 245 18.81 -2.80 27.19
C GLN A 245 17.68 -3.41 28.02
N LEU A 246 16.43 -3.14 27.65
CA LEU A 246 15.26 -3.70 28.31
C LEU A 246 15.17 -5.24 28.17
N GLU A 247 15.51 -5.77 27.00
CA GLU A 247 15.60 -7.21 26.75
C GLU A 247 16.65 -7.86 27.67
N ASN A 248 17.84 -7.26 27.79
CA ASN A 248 18.89 -7.75 28.68
C ASN A 248 18.47 -7.73 30.16
N VAL A 249 17.79 -6.66 30.60
CA VAL A 249 17.23 -6.57 31.97
C VAL A 249 16.19 -7.66 32.19
N THR A 250 15.30 -7.89 31.21
CA THR A 250 14.27 -8.92 31.30
C THR A 250 14.86 -10.32 31.42
N LEU A 251 15.89 -10.63 30.63
CA LEU A 251 16.63 -11.89 30.73
C LEU A 251 17.30 -12.05 32.10
N GLY A 252 17.91 -10.98 32.63
CA GLY A 252 18.49 -10.98 33.97
C GLY A 252 17.46 -11.29 35.06
N LEU A 253 16.30 -10.62 35.01
CA LEU A 253 15.21 -10.85 35.94
C LEU A 253 14.65 -12.28 35.85
N GLN A 254 14.54 -12.86 34.66
CA GLN A 254 14.12 -14.26 34.50
C GLN A 254 15.08 -15.23 35.20
N VAL A 255 16.39 -15.00 35.10
CA VAL A 255 17.41 -15.79 35.79
C VAL A 255 17.27 -15.67 37.31
N ASP A 256 17.09 -14.46 37.82
CA ASP A 256 16.94 -14.22 39.26
C ASP A 256 15.64 -14.84 39.82
N VAL A 257 14.53 -14.75 39.09
CA VAL A 257 13.27 -15.41 39.43
C VAL A 257 13.44 -16.93 39.46
N ALA A 258 14.12 -17.52 38.47
CA ALA A 258 14.38 -18.96 38.45
C ALA A 258 15.23 -19.41 39.65
N LYS A 259 16.26 -18.64 40.01
CA LYS A 259 17.10 -18.90 41.18
C LYS A 259 16.34 -18.78 42.50
N SER A 260 15.50 -17.76 42.63
CA SER A 260 14.63 -17.57 43.79
C SER A 260 13.65 -18.74 43.94
N ASN A 261 12.98 -19.13 42.85
CA ASN A 261 12.06 -20.27 42.83
C ASN A 261 12.74 -21.58 43.24
N ALA A 262 13.97 -21.84 42.76
CA ALA A 262 14.73 -23.02 43.17
C ALA A 262 15.06 -23.01 44.67
N THR A 263 15.41 -21.83 45.22
CA THR A 263 15.71 -21.66 46.65
C THR A 263 14.46 -21.90 47.49
N VAL A 264 13.33 -21.30 47.12
CA VAL A 264 12.04 -21.50 47.80
C VAL A 264 11.62 -22.97 47.78
N LYS A 265 11.79 -23.64 46.62
CA LYS A 265 11.50 -25.07 46.49
C LYS A 265 12.34 -25.91 47.45
N ASN A 266 13.65 -25.67 47.52
CA ASN A 266 14.54 -26.38 48.44
C ASN A 266 14.14 -26.17 49.91
N ILE A 267 13.74 -24.96 50.30
CA ILE A 267 13.25 -24.66 51.65
C ILE A 267 11.96 -25.44 51.94
N LEU A 268 11.03 -25.47 50.99
CA LEU A 268 9.78 -26.21 51.11
C LEU A 268 10.03 -27.71 51.29
N ASP A 269 10.91 -28.28 50.48
CA ASP A 269 11.27 -29.70 50.54
C ASP A 269 11.91 -30.07 51.89
N MET A 270 12.80 -29.24 52.43
CA MET A 270 13.37 -29.41 53.77
C MET A 270 12.31 -29.39 54.87
N ASN A 271 11.37 -28.43 54.81
CA ASN A 271 10.30 -28.31 55.81
C ASN A 271 9.34 -29.51 55.78
N ILE A 272 9.01 -30.02 54.58
CA ILE A 272 8.21 -31.23 54.41
C ILE A 272 8.93 -32.45 54.99
N GLY A 273 10.25 -32.56 54.78
CA GLY A 273 11.09 -33.62 55.37
C GLY A 273 11.03 -33.59 56.90
N SER A 274 11.31 -32.44 57.51
CA SER A 274 11.29 -32.25 58.96
C SER A 274 9.92 -32.54 59.58
N ALA A 275 8.83 -32.14 58.91
CA ALA A 275 7.47 -32.41 59.37
C ALA A 275 7.11 -33.91 59.36
N LYS A 276 7.64 -34.67 58.39
CA LYS A 276 7.44 -36.13 58.34
C LYS A 276 8.21 -36.87 59.42
N GLU A 277 9.41 -36.42 59.77
CA GLU A 277 10.20 -37.02 60.85
C GLU A 277 9.60 -36.76 62.24
N THR A 278 9.02 -35.59 62.46
CA THR A 278 8.36 -35.24 63.74
C THR A 278 7.00 -35.91 63.95
N ALA A 279 6.41 -36.49 62.91
CA ALA A 279 5.13 -37.21 62.97
C ALA A 279 5.26 -38.72 63.23
N LYS A 280 6.49 -39.25 63.37
CA LYS A 280 6.78 -40.64 63.75
C LYS A 280 7.13 -40.75 65.23
#